data_AF-A0A412W0H7-F1
#
_entry.id   AF-A0A412W0H7-F1
#
_cell.length_a   1.000
_cell.length_b   1.000
_cell.length_c   1.000
_cell.angle_alpha   90.00
_cell.angle_beta   90.00
_cell.angle_gamma   90.00
#
_symmetry.space_group_name_H-M   'P 1'
#
loop_
_entity.id
_entity.type
_entity.pdbx_description
1 polymer ?
#
loop_
_entity_poly.entity_id
_entity_poly.type
_entity_poly.pdbx_seq_one_letter_code
_entity_poly.pdbx_strand_id
1 'polypeptide(L)'
;MGLGFTIHTKIKDIEKFQQTVESQAVESGYNAEHDESSSTVSFCRLGDLFLNYQHEGEGNTDNVISVNGDCQTNMLGPGFHKAAIEFIDRLQQATRTRFEVEDETDYYTERDFEAMKKKHFHKWLAKLFEIIQEQKDKGSTSLLFCWDINKYYPQSDNGIVISPLGSFCLSEVVRRIREEGIESFADDFFIWNNSERDARFHRGMALNAMWEDCYFMPSERSEEDARINGYIISELETTASLDPSLPFPKKEYEELCRLHGCVPVPTDGIPPYETEFAIGYRRGIVNHKVGKIRFSLPGSYLEDTDEGTLVYYDAAADNWHTVRCTGYSTDGEPDFLDVEEEMIEEREFDGGKYRLYDMGIDQDSEDEEPYPVYSCHALCPNQYTLFTLCASRLEDLKKLSSEFLPTLVADQPIEPEKKQIIYTGENMNDELMEQIDEWHKAEKHQEIIDA
;
A
#
# COMPACT_ATOMS: atom_id res chain seq x y z
N MET A 1 -9.95 -9.51 -13.00
CA MET A 1 -9.91 -10.98 -12.84
C MET A 1 -8.85 -11.24 -11.79
N GLY A 2 -9.27 -11.52 -10.56
CA GLY A 2 -8.38 -11.91 -9.48
C GLY A 2 -7.76 -13.29 -9.78
N LEU A 3 -6.68 -13.62 -9.09
CA LEU A 3 -6.24 -14.98 -8.83
C LEU A 3 -6.21 -15.13 -7.33
N GLY A 4 -6.96 -16.08 -6.85
CA GLY A 4 -7.02 -16.40 -5.45
C GLY A 4 -7.80 -17.68 -5.23
N PHE A 5 -8.16 -17.88 -3.98
CA PHE A 5 -9.11 -18.89 -3.62
C PHE A 5 -9.96 -18.40 -2.46
N THR A 6 -11.19 -18.87 -2.42
CA THR A 6 -12.07 -18.70 -1.26
C THR A 6 -12.20 -20.03 -0.54
N ILE A 7 -12.45 -19.95 0.76
CA ILE A 7 -12.77 -21.12 1.57
C ILE A 7 -14.07 -20.92 2.32
N HIS A 8 -14.79 -22.02 2.51
CA HIS A 8 -15.96 -22.05 3.37
C HIS A 8 -15.87 -23.25 4.32
N THR A 9 -16.14 -23.00 5.60
CA THR A 9 -16.28 -24.06 6.59
C THR A 9 -17.25 -23.67 7.71
N LYS A 10 -17.54 -24.65 8.58
CA LYS A 10 -18.42 -24.46 9.74
C LYS A 10 -17.73 -24.93 11.02
N ILE A 11 -17.72 -24.05 12.01
CA ILE A 11 -17.13 -24.30 13.33
C ILE A 11 -18.21 -24.16 14.42
N LYS A 12 -17.86 -24.49 15.66
CA LYS A 12 -18.75 -24.38 16.83
C LYS A 12 -18.24 -23.41 17.89
N ASP A 13 -16.98 -23.01 17.78
CA ASP A 13 -16.23 -22.32 18.82
C ASP A 13 -15.12 -21.50 18.12
N ILE A 14 -15.28 -20.18 18.12
CA ILE A 14 -14.33 -19.24 17.52
C ILE A 14 -13.00 -19.28 18.26
N GLU A 15 -13.00 -19.21 19.60
CA GLU A 15 -11.77 -19.16 20.39
C GLU A 15 -10.89 -20.40 20.12
N LYS A 16 -11.49 -21.58 20.08
CA LYS A 16 -10.77 -22.81 19.77
C LYS A 16 -10.24 -22.82 18.33
N PHE A 17 -11.00 -22.28 17.39
CA PHE A 17 -10.57 -22.18 16.00
C PHE A 17 -9.41 -21.19 15.86
N GLN A 18 -9.49 -20.00 16.46
CA GLN A 18 -8.43 -19.00 16.53
C GLN A 18 -7.15 -19.58 17.14
N GLN A 19 -7.22 -20.28 18.28
CA GLN A 19 -6.06 -20.97 18.86
C GLN A 19 -5.42 -21.99 17.90
N THR A 20 -6.23 -22.65 17.07
CA THR A 20 -5.72 -23.59 16.07
C THR A 20 -5.05 -22.86 14.92
N VAL A 21 -5.65 -21.76 14.44
CA VAL A 21 -5.08 -20.88 13.41
C VAL A 21 -3.73 -20.34 13.86
N GLU A 22 -3.66 -19.74 15.05
CA GLU A 22 -2.43 -19.22 15.67
C GLU A 22 -1.34 -20.31 15.75
N SER A 23 -1.70 -21.48 16.28
CA SER A 23 -0.75 -22.60 16.41
C SER A 23 -0.20 -23.05 15.07
N GLN A 24 -1.04 -23.14 14.03
CA GLN A 24 -0.60 -23.54 12.70
C GLN A 24 0.20 -22.44 12.00
N ALA A 25 -0.10 -21.16 12.27
CA ALA A 25 0.64 -20.03 11.72
C ALA A 25 2.07 -20.03 12.28
N VAL A 26 2.22 -20.11 13.60
CA VAL A 26 3.52 -20.17 14.28
C VAL A 26 4.34 -21.39 13.84
N GLU A 27 3.73 -22.58 13.74
CA GLU A 27 4.40 -23.80 13.24
C GLU A 27 4.91 -23.64 11.80
N SER A 28 4.24 -22.81 11.00
CA SER A 28 4.61 -22.52 9.62
C SER A 28 5.58 -21.34 9.48
N GLY A 29 5.92 -20.66 10.59
CA GLY A 29 6.73 -19.44 10.58
C GLY A 29 5.99 -18.24 10.00
N TYR A 30 4.68 -18.15 10.24
CA TYR A 30 3.78 -17.06 9.89
C TYR A 30 3.20 -16.44 11.17
N ASN A 31 2.53 -15.30 11.04
CA ASN A 31 1.83 -14.65 12.14
C ASN A 31 0.32 -14.76 11.92
N ALA A 32 -0.45 -14.74 13.00
CA ALA A 32 -1.88 -14.58 12.92
C ALA A 32 -2.35 -13.48 13.89
N GLU A 33 -3.39 -12.79 13.49
CA GLU A 33 -4.08 -11.78 14.28
C GLU A 33 -5.57 -12.12 14.32
N HIS A 34 -6.19 -11.80 15.44
CA HIS A 34 -7.57 -12.19 15.74
C HIS A 34 -8.36 -10.99 16.25
N ASP A 35 -9.57 -10.84 15.74
CA ASP A 35 -10.60 -9.98 16.32
C ASP A 35 -11.87 -10.80 16.61
N GLU A 36 -12.94 -10.16 17.10
CA GLU A 36 -14.19 -10.85 17.43
C GLU A 36 -14.91 -11.45 16.20
N SER A 37 -14.70 -10.85 15.03
CA SER A 37 -15.39 -11.13 13.78
C SER A 37 -14.52 -11.82 12.72
N SER A 38 -13.20 -11.88 12.92
CA SER A 38 -12.28 -12.34 11.89
C SER A 38 -10.96 -12.90 12.45
N SER A 39 -10.18 -13.50 11.57
CA SER A 39 -8.76 -13.76 11.76
C SER A 39 -8.00 -13.54 10.48
N THR A 40 -6.81 -12.98 10.61
CA THR A 40 -5.90 -12.74 9.50
C THR A 40 -4.64 -13.56 9.72
N VAL A 41 -4.23 -14.34 8.71
CA VAL A 41 -2.94 -15.05 8.73
C VAL A 41 -2.00 -14.37 7.75
N SER A 42 -0.92 -13.79 8.27
CA SER A 42 0.08 -13.07 7.50
C SER A 42 1.29 -13.96 7.21
N PHE A 43 1.44 -14.36 5.95
CA PHE A 43 2.52 -15.24 5.47
C PHE A 43 3.81 -14.47 5.21
N CYS A 44 3.64 -13.25 4.71
CA CYS A 44 4.66 -12.25 4.47
C CYS A 44 3.95 -10.91 4.26
N ARG A 45 4.70 -9.83 4.05
CA ARG A 45 4.10 -8.54 3.70
C ARG A 45 3.29 -8.68 2.40
N LEU A 46 2.10 -8.09 2.36
CA LEU A 46 1.14 -8.17 1.24
C LEU A 46 0.49 -9.56 1.05
N GLY A 47 0.75 -10.52 1.94
CA GLY A 47 0.35 -11.91 1.77
C GLY A 47 -0.49 -12.41 2.92
N ASP A 48 -1.77 -12.07 2.88
CA ASP A 48 -2.72 -12.36 3.94
C ASP A 48 -3.81 -13.32 3.48
N LEU A 49 -4.22 -14.20 4.39
CA LEU A 49 -5.44 -14.98 4.31
C LEU A 49 -6.42 -14.43 5.35
N PHE A 50 -7.57 -13.96 4.90
CA PHE A 50 -8.63 -13.46 5.78
C PHE A 50 -9.63 -14.58 6.07
N LEU A 51 -10.11 -14.66 7.31
CA LEU A 51 -11.07 -15.66 7.78
C LEU A 51 -12.17 -14.94 8.57
N ASN A 52 -13.33 -14.71 7.96
CA ASN A 52 -14.45 -13.97 8.56
C ASN A 52 -15.46 -14.91 9.20
N TYR A 53 -15.97 -14.55 10.37
CA TYR A 53 -16.92 -15.31 11.16
C TYR A 53 -18.33 -14.74 11.04
N GLN A 54 -19.30 -15.61 10.75
CA GLN A 54 -20.70 -15.25 10.66
C GLN A 54 -21.55 -16.21 11.48
N HIS A 55 -22.30 -15.66 12.43
CA HIS A 55 -23.26 -16.42 13.22
C HIS A 55 -24.52 -16.74 12.39
N GLU A 56 -24.86 -18.02 12.24
CA GLU A 56 -26.09 -18.42 11.56
C GLU A 56 -27.31 -18.27 12.49
N GLY A 57 -27.96 -17.09 12.47
CA GLY A 57 -29.39 -16.80 12.78
C GLY A 57 -30.02 -17.20 14.13
N GLU A 58 -30.79 -16.27 14.73
CA GLU A 58 -31.60 -16.48 15.94
C GLU A 58 -32.60 -17.64 15.78
N GLY A 59 -32.38 -18.73 16.54
CA GLY A 59 -33.25 -19.90 16.57
C GLY A 59 -32.52 -21.24 16.40
N ASN A 60 -31.22 -21.20 16.09
CA ASN A 60 -30.42 -22.40 15.88
C ASN A 60 -29.90 -22.98 17.22
N THR A 61 -30.36 -24.18 17.58
CA THR A 61 -29.99 -24.86 18.83
C THR A 61 -28.54 -25.36 18.85
N ASP A 62 -27.83 -25.30 17.71
CA ASP A 62 -26.53 -25.95 17.51
C ASP A 62 -25.31 -25.01 17.49
N ASN A 63 -25.48 -23.69 17.72
CA ASN A 63 -24.40 -22.69 17.81
C ASN A 63 -23.34 -22.82 16.70
N VAL A 64 -23.79 -22.99 15.46
CA VAL A 64 -22.93 -23.18 14.29
C VAL A 64 -22.51 -21.83 13.74
N ILE A 65 -21.22 -21.67 13.51
CA ILE A 65 -20.60 -20.43 13.03
C ILE A 65 -19.99 -20.74 11.67
N SER A 66 -20.37 -19.97 10.66
CA SER A 66 -19.77 -20.04 9.34
C SER A 66 -18.45 -19.27 9.33
N VAL A 67 -17.43 -19.86 8.70
CA VAL A 67 -16.16 -19.21 8.42
C VAL A 67 -16.03 -19.08 6.91
N ASN A 68 -15.93 -17.86 6.42
CA ASN A 68 -15.68 -17.55 5.02
C ASN A 68 -14.28 -16.95 4.92
N GLY A 69 -13.40 -17.59 4.15
CA GLY A 69 -12.06 -17.08 3.93
C GLY A 69 -11.82 -16.64 2.50
N ASP A 70 -10.94 -15.65 2.35
CA ASP A 70 -10.52 -15.09 1.08
C ASP A 70 -9.00 -14.90 1.09
N CYS A 71 -8.37 -15.24 -0.04
CA CYS A 71 -6.93 -15.12 -0.22
C CYS A 71 -6.62 -14.62 -1.64
N GLN A 72 -6.25 -13.34 -1.73
CA GLN A 72 -5.83 -12.69 -2.98
C GLN A 72 -4.35 -12.94 -3.21
N THR A 73 -3.98 -13.57 -4.34
CA THR A 73 -2.60 -14.07 -4.54
C THR A 73 -1.85 -13.41 -5.70
N ASN A 74 -2.49 -12.50 -6.45
CA ASN A 74 -1.94 -11.92 -7.67
C ASN A 74 -0.58 -11.29 -7.46
N MET A 75 -0.47 -10.41 -6.48
CA MET A 75 0.68 -9.53 -6.34
C MET A 75 1.94 -10.25 -5.89
N LEU A 76 1.77 -11.25 -5.02
CA LEU A 76 2.89 -12.03 -4.51
C LEU A 76 3.30 -13.14 -5.48
N GLY A 77 2.35 -13.76 -6.17
CA GLY A 77 2.63 -14.78 -7.18
C GLY A 77 2.39 -16.22 -6.74
N PRO A 78 2.77 -17.18 -7.61
CA PRO A 78 2.38 -18.60 -7.48
C PRO A 78 2.92 -19.29 -6.22
N GLY A 79 4.10 -18.89 -5.72
CA GLY A 79 4.69 -19.42 -4.51
C GLY A 79 3.87 -19.14 -3.26
N PHE A 80 3.34 -17.92 -3.16
CA PHE A 80 2.42 -17.55 -2.08
C PHE A 80 1.12 -18.35 -2.17
N HIS A 81 0.53 -18.45 -3.36
CA HIS A 81 -0.69 -19.24 -3.57
C HIS A 81 -0.51 -20.69 -3.10
N LYS A 82 0.62 -21.33 -3.47
CA LYS A 82 0.99 -22.66 -2.98
C LYS A 82 1.06 -22.69 -1.44
N ALA A 83 1.76 -21.75 -0.83
CA ALA A 83 1.95 -21.72 0.62
C ALA A 83 0.63 -21.53 1.39
N ALA A 84 -0.27 -20.70 0.88
CA ALA A 84 -1.58 -20.44 1.47
C ALA A 84 -2.49 -21.69 1.38
N ILE A 85 -2.51 -22.36 0.24
CA ILE A 85 -3.23 -23.63 0.08
C ILE A 85 -2.66 -24.74 1.00
N GLU A 86 -1.34 -24.85 1.13
CA GLU A 86 -0.72 -25.81 2.06
C GLU A 86 -1.03 -25.50 3.54
N PHE A 87 -1.23 -24.22 3.87
CA PHE A 87 -1.69 -23.81 5.19
C PHE A 87 -3.14 -24.24 5.44
N ILE A 88 -4.02 -24.10 4.45
CA ILE A 88 -5.40 -24.61 4.53
C ILE A 88 -5.41 -26.12 4.76
N ASP A 89 -4.57 -26.90 4.05
CA ASP A 89 -4.47 -28.34 4.25
C ASP A 89 -4.10 -28.69 5.71
N ARG A 90 -3.14 -27.95 6.30
CA ARG A 90 -2.74 -28.12 7.71
C ARG A 90 -3.87 -27.75 8.67
N LEU A 91 -4.54 -26.63 8.43
CA LEU A 91 -5.65 -26.16 9.26
C LEU A 91 -6.83 -27.15 9.23
N GLN A 92 -7.16 -27.71 8.06
CA GLN A 92 -8.17 -28.78 7.93
C GLN A 92 -7.81 -30.01 8.75
N GLN A 93 -6.54 -30.43 8.74
CA GLN A 93 -6.07 -31.58 9.51
C GLN A 93 -6.15 -31.31 11.02
N ALA A 94 -5.71 -30.13 11.46
CA ALA A 94 -5.68 -29.74 12.87
C ALA A 94 -7.09 -29.58 13.46
N THR A 95 -7.99 -28.92 12.73
CA THR A 95 -9.39 -28.71 13.16
C THR A 95 -10.24 -29.97 13.03
N ARG A 96 -9.82 -30.93 12.19
CA ARG A 96 -10.62 -32.09 11.76
C ARG A 96 -11.94 -31.69 11.12
N THR A 97 -11.94 -30.54 10.45
CA THR A 97 -13.09 -29.99 9.74
C THR A 97 -12.78 -29.97 8.25
N ARG A 98 -13.79 -30.29 7.44
CA ARG A 98 -13.68 -30.18 5.98
C ARG A 98 -13.87 -28.73 5.57
N PHE A 99 -13.00 -28.24 4.70
CA PHE A 99 -13.17 -26.94 4.07
C PHE A 99 -13.60 -27.18 2.62
N GLU A 100 -14.54 -26.37 2.17
CA GLU A 100 -14.86 -26.19 0.77
C GLU A 100 -13.91 -25.12 0.25
N VAL A 101 -13.20 -25.40 -0.84
CA VAL A 101 -12.18 -24.51 -1.39
C VAL A 101 -12.51 -24.30 -2.85
N GLU A 102 -12.73 -23.05 -3.23
CA GLU A 102 -12.92 -22.64 -4.61
C GLU A 102 -11.66 -21.90 -5.05
N ASP A 103 -10.88 -22.52 -5.93
CA ASP A 103 -9.58 -22.01 -6.38
C ASP A 103 -9.60 -21.76 -7.89
N GLU A 104 -9.36 -20.52 -8.28
CA GLU A 104 -9.38 -20.06 -9.68
C GLU A 104 -8.20 -20.59 -10.51
N THR A 105 -7.22 -21.21 -9.85
CA THR A 105 -5.97 -21.68 -10.45
C THR A 105 -5.89 -23.19 -10.63
N ASP A 106 -6.92 -23.92 -10.18
CA ASP A 106 -7.00 -25.38 -10.10
C ASP A 106 -5.90 -26.04 -9.24
N TYR A 107 -5.04 -25.27 -8.56
CA TYR A 107 -3.90 -25.78 -7.81
C TYR A 107 -4.31 -26.62 -6.60
N TYR A 108 -5.38 -26.23 -5.88
CA TYR A 108 -5.92 -27.00 -4.75
C TYR A 108 -6.27 -28.45 -5.12
N THR A 109 -6.68 -28.69 -6.37
CA THR A 109 -7.01 -30.04 -6.85
C THR A 109 -5.82 -30.71 -7.52
N GLU A 110 -5.19 -30.03 -8.48
CA GLU A 110 -4.18 -30.63 -9.36
C GLU A 110 -2.80 -30.71 -8.73
N ARG A 111 -2.48 -29.80 -7.80
CA ARG A 111 -1.18 -29.70 -7.10
C ARG A 111 0.03 -29.61 -8.05
N ASP A 112 -0.21 -29.10 -9.26
CA ASP A 112 0.82 -28.86 -10.28
C ASP A 112 1.21 -27.38 -10.29
N PHE A 113 2.32 -27.09 -9.59
CA PHE A 113 2.85 -25.74 -9.43
C PHE A 113 3.22 -25.09 -10.77
N GLU A 114 3.85 -25.86 -11.66
CA GLU A 114 4.29 -25.37 -12.98
C GLU A 114 3.11 -25.08 -13.89
N ALA A 115 2.07 -25.93 -13.83
CA ALA A 115 0.83 -25.67 -14.55
C ALA A 115 0.12 -24.42 -14.02
N MET A 116 -0.02 -24.26 -12.70
CA MET A 116 -0.60 -23.06 -12.08
C MET A 116 0.14 -21.80 -12.55
N LYS A 117 1.47 -21.79 -12.40
CA LYS A 117 2.35 -20.66 -12.79
C LYS A 117 2.15 -20.27 -14.26
N LYS A 118 2.21 -21.24 -15.17
CA LYS A 118 2.14 -20.97 -16.63
C LYS A 118 0.75 -20.68 -17.14
N LYS A 119 -0.28 -21.36 -16.61
CA LYS A 119 -1.66 -21.26 -17.13
C LYS A 119 -2.43 -20.09 -16.54
N HIS A 120 -2.10 -19.66 -15.32
CA HIS A 120 -2.84 -18.63 -14.58
C HIS A 120 -1.97 -17.40 -14.36
N PHE A 121 -0.91 -17.47 -13.53
CA PHE A 121 -0.10 -16.30 -13.16
C PHE A 121 0.59 -15.61 -14.35
N HIS A 122 1.24 -16.36 -15.24
CA HIS A 122 1.86 -15.77 -16.43
C HIS A 122 0.83 -15.16 -17.39
N LYS A 123 -0.35 -15.76 -17.51
CA LYS A 123 -1.42 -15.19 -18.36
C LYS A 123 -2.02 -13.94 -17.74
N TRP A 124 -2.23 -13.95 -16.44
CA TRP A 124 -2.69 -12.77 -15.70
C TRP A 124 -1.69 -11.62 -15.84
N LEU A 125 -0.39 -11.88 -15.65
CA LEU A 125 0.65 -10.86 -15.79
C LEU A 125 0.73 -10.30 -17.21
N ALA A 126 0.64 -11.16 -18.23
CA ALA A 126 0.58 -10.70 -19.62
C ALA A 126 -0.65 -9.83 -19.87
N LYS A 127 -1.83 -10.25 -19.36
CA LYS A 127 -3.07 -9.50 -19.54
C LYS A 127 -3.03 -8.15 -18.82
N LEU A 128 -2.42 -8.09 -17.65
CA LEU A 128 -2.21 -6.85 -16.90
C LEU A 128 -1.49 -5.81 -17.76
N PHE A 129 -0.34 -6.17 -18.34
CA PHE A 129 0.45 -5.24 -19.16
C PHE A 129 -0.21 -4.90 -20.50
N GLU A 130 -1.06 -5.78 -21.05
CA GLU A 130 -1.93 -5.41 -22.17
C GLU A 130 -2.88 -4.27 -21.78
N ILE A 131 -3.56 -4.38 -20.62
CA ILE A 131 -4.51 -3.34 -20.18
C ILE A 131 -3.75 -2.04 -19.89
N ILE A 132 -2.59 -2.09 -19.22
CA ILE A 132 -1.77 -0.89 -18.96
C ILE A 132 -1.39 -0.19 -20.28
N GLN A 133 -1.04 -0.96 -21.32
CA GLN A 133 -0.75 -0.42 -22.66
C GLN A 133 -2.00 0.22 -23.30
N GLU A 134 -3.16 -0.43 -23.23
CA GLU A 134 -4.42 0.12 -23.74
C GLU A 134 -4.78 1.46 -23.06
N GLN A 135 -4.52 1.59 -21.75
CA GLN A 135 -4.80 2.81 -21.01
C GLN A 135 -3.85 3.94 -21.40
N LYS A 136 -2.57 3.63 -21.57
CA LYS A 136 -1.61 4.59 -22.13
C LYS A 136 -2.04 5.07 -23.53
N ASP A 137 -2.50 4.16 -24.38
CA ASP A 137 -2.95 4.49 -25.74
C ASP A 137 -4.22 5.36 -25.75
N LYS A 138 -5.04 5.28 -24.69
CA LYS A 138 -6.19 6.17 -24.45
C LYS A 138 -5.80 7.54 -23.89
N GLY A 139 -4.52 7.77 -23.60
CA GLY A 139 -3.97 9.04 -23.14
C GLY A 139 -3.76 9.15 -21.63
N SER A 140 -3.89 8.04 -20.88
CA SER A 140 -3.58 8.02 -19.45
C SER A 140 -2.09 8.28 -19.22
N THR A 141 -1.78 9.31 -18.45
CA THR A 141 -0.41 9.67 -18.07
C THR A 141 0.01 9.07 -16.74
N SER A 142 -0.96 8.66 -15.91
CA SER A 142 -0.76 8.00 -14.62
C SER A 142 -0.99 6.49 -14.79
N LEU A 143 0.05 5.69 -14.54
CA LEU A 143 0.00 4.23 -14.64
C LEU A 143 0.40 3.61 -13.30
N LEU A 144 -0.34 3.93 -12.25
CA LEU A 144 -0.22 3.25 -10.96
C LEU A 144 -0.98 1.92 -11.01
N PHE A 145 -0.41 0.86 -10.46
CA PHE A 145 -1.04 -0.46 -10.40
C PHE A 145 -0.81 -1.10 -9.03
N CYS A 146 -1.88 -1.70 -8.49
CA CYS A 146 -1.91 -2.33 -7.17
C CYS A 146 -1.29 -1.47 -6.07
N TRP A 147 -1.55 -0.17 -6.16
CA TRP A 147 -1.17 0.78 -5.14
C TRP A 147 -2.33 0.96 -4.18
N ASP A 148 -2.06 0.89 -2.88
CA ASP A 148 -3.09 1.11 -1.86
C ASP A 148 -3.63 2.54 -1.96
N ILE A 149 -4.93 2.67 -2.19
CA ILE A 149 -5.62 3.95 -2.35
C ILE A 149 -5.56 4.83 -1.11
N ASN A 150 -5.30 4.22 0.06
CA ASN A 150 -5.20 4.92 1.35
C ASN A 150 -3.76 5.38 1.65
N LYS A 151 -2.78 4.99 0.85
CA LYS A 151 -1.39 5.47 0.97
C LYS A 151 -1.17 6.76 0.17
N TYR A 152 0.01 7.35 0.38
CA TYR A 152 0.54 8.40 -0.48
C TYR A 152 0.63 7.96 -1.94
N TYR A 153 0.62 8.88 -2.90
CA TYR A 153 0.82 8.60 -4.32
C TYR A 153 2.21 9.06 -4.77
N PRO A 154 3.06 8.16 -5.31
CA PRO A 154 4.32 8.53 -5.94
C PRO A 154 4.10 9.50 -7.11
N GLN A 155 5.11 10.32 -7.41
CA GLN A 155 5.13 11.05 -8.68
C GLN A 155 5.28 10.06 -9.84
N SER A 156 4.48 10.25 -10.90
CA SER A 156 4.48 9.42 -12.09
C SER A 156 4.71 10.29 -13.32
N ASP A 157 5.70 9.92 -14.14
CA ASP A 157 5.91 10.52 -15.45
C ASP A 157 5.24 9.69 -16.55
N ASN A 158 4.94 10.35 -17.67
CA ASN A 158 4.27 9.73 -18.80
C ASN A 158 5.00 8.47 -19.30
N GLY A 159 4.31 7.33 -19.27
CA GLY A 159 4.82 6.05 -19.75
C GLY A 159 5.65 5.27 -18.74
N ILE A 160 5.77 5.77 -17.50
CA ILE A 160 6.29 5.02 -16.35
C ILE A 160 5.13 4.35 -15.64
N VAL A 161 5.23 3.03 -15.47
CA VAL A 161 4.35 2.24 -14.61
C VAL A 161 4.92 2.27 -13.20
N ILE A 162 4.08 2.62 -12.24
CA ILE A 162 4.39 2.64 -10.82
C ILE A 162 3.73 1.42 -10.18
N SER A 163 4.52 0.58 -9.51
CA SER A 163 4.00 -0.53 -8.72
C SER A 163 4.70 -0.61 -7.35
N PRO A 164 4.12 -1.39 -6.40
CA PRO A 164 4.78 -1.75 -5.14
C PRO A 164 6.20 -2.30 -5.28
N LEU A 165 6.56 -2.80 -6.46
CA LEU A 165 7.79 -3.55 -6.71
C LEU A 165 8.81 -2.75 -7.53
N GLY A 166 8.40 -1.56 -7.97
CA GLY A 166 9.26 -0.58 -8.58
C GLY A 166 8.64 0.13 -9.77
N SER A 167 9.41 1.08 -10.28
CA SER A 167 9.06 1.80 -11.50
C SER A 167 9.52 1.02 -12.73
N PHE A 168 8.70 1.01 -13.76
CA PHE A 168 9.03 0.36 -15.03
C PHE A 168 8.73 1.28 -16.21
N CYS A 169 9.65 1.35 -17.16
CA CYS A 169 9.33 1.93 -18.46
C CYS A 169 8.40 0.95 -19.21
N LEU A 170 7.16 1.35 -19.52
CA LEU A 170 6.19 0.43 -20.14
C LEU A 170 6.71 -0.16 -21.46
N SER A 171 7.36 0.66 -22.29
CA SER A 171 7.93 0.19 -23.56
C SER A 171 9.01 -0.87 -23.37
N GLU A 172 9.78 -0.76 -22.29
CA GLU A 172 10.82 -1.74 -21.97
C GLU A 172 10.23 -3.05 -21.49
N VAL A 173 9.20 -3.01 -20.63
CA VAL A 173 8.48 -4.22 -20.21
C VAL A 173 7.86 -4.93 -21.41
N VAL A 174 7.18 -4.19 -22.30
CA VAL A 174 6.59 -4.75 -23.52
C VAL A 174 7.66 -5.36 -24.44
N ARG A 175 8.84 -4.75 -24.55
CA ARG A 175 9.98 -5.29 -25.30
C ARG A 175 10.49 -6.59 -24.67
N ARG A 176 10.74 -6.61 -23.37
CA ARG A 176 11.20 -7.80 -22.63
C ARG A 176 10.23 -8.96 -22.75
N ILE A 177 8.94 -8.74 -22.51
CA ILE A 177 7.92 -9.80 -22.64
C ILE A 177 7.92 -10.39 -24.07
N ARG A 178 8.12 -9.56 -25.09
CA ARG A 178 8.16 -9.99 -26.50
C ARG A 178 9.43 -10.78 -26.85
N GLU A 179 10.59 -10.34 -26.36
CA GLU A 179 11.91 -10.86 -26.78
C GLU A 179 12.43 -11.99 -25.88
N GLU A 180 12.21 -11.89 -24.57
CA GLU A 180 12.70 -12.80 -23.53
C GLU A 180 11.59 -13.75 -23.03
N GLY A 181 10.32 -13.41 -23.28
CA GLY A 181 9.16 -14.13 -22.78
C GLY A 181 8.71 -13.67 -21.40
N ILE A 182 7.45 -13.97 -21.05
CA ILE A 182 6.83 -13.53 -19.79
C ILE A 182 7.50 -14.11 -18.54
N GLU A 183 8.12 -15.30 -18.65
CA GLU A 183 8.71 -16.00 -17.51
C GLU A 183 9.90 -15.23 -16.91
N SER A 184 10.79 -14.70 -17.76
CA SER A 184 11.91 -13.89 -17.27
C SER A 184 11.45 -12.60 -16.59
N PHE A 185 10.34 -12.02 -17.04
CA PHE A 185 9.78 -10.83 -16.42
C PHE A 185 9.03 -11.16 -15.12
N ALA A 186 8.34 -12.31 -15.06
CA ALA A 186 7.67 -12.80 -13.86
C ALA A 186 8.64 -13.02 -12.69
N ASP A 187 9.89 -13.41 -12.97
CA ASP A 187 10.95 -13.56 -11.96
C ASP A 187 11.40 -12.22 -11.32
N ASP A 188 11.17 -11.11 -11.99
CA ASP A 188 11.45 -9.76 -11.48
C ASP A 188 10.18 -9.10 -10.93
N PHE A 189 9.00 -9.51 -11.41
CA PHE A 189 7.72 -8.96 -11.03
C PHE A 189 7.11 -9.62 -9.81
N PHE A 190 7.11 -10.95 -9.64
CA PHE A 190 6.50 -11.57 -8.46
C PHE A 190 7.50 -11.67 -7.32
N ILE A 191 7.11 -11.22 -6.12
CA ILE A 191 7.94 -11.42 -4.91
C ILE A 191 8.16 -12.92 -4.66
N TRP A 192 7.09 -13.71 -4.68
CA TRP A 192 7.10 -15.13 -4.37
C TRP A 192 6.80 -15.97 -5.62
N ASN A 193 7.67 -15.90 -6.63
CA ASN A 193 7.48 -16.62 -7.90
C ASN A 193 7.81 -18.12 -7.86
N ASN A 194 8.61 -18.54 -6.89
CA ASN A 194 9.09 -19.92 -6.76
C ASN A 194 8.38 -20.64 -5.62
N SER A 195 8.40 -21.97 -5.62
CA SER A 195 7.62 -22.77 -4.67
C SER A 195 8.05 -22.62 -3.20
N GLU A 196 9.28 -22.14 -2.99
CA GLU A 196 9.91 -21.96 -1.69
C GLU A 196 10.27 -20.48 -1.47
N ARG A 197 10.49 -20.09 -0.21
CA ARG A 197 11.05 -18.77 0.15
C ARG A 197 12.56 -18.77 -0.12
N ASP A 198 12.94 -18.58 -1.37
CA ASP A 198 14.33 -18.58 -1.83
C ASP A 198 14.96 -17.17 -1.80
N ALA A 199 16.18 -17.04 -2.34
CA ALA A 199 16.88 -15.77 -2.39
C ALA A 199 16.09 -14.66 -3.13
N ARG A 200 15.29 -15.02 -4.15
CA ARG A 200 14.47 -14.06 -4.91
C ARG A 200 13.30 -13.56 -4.08
N PHE A 201 12.67 -14.44 -3.29
CA PHE A 201 11.65 -14.05 -2.32
C PHE A 201 12.17 -12.98 -1.36
N HIS A 202 13.29 -13.26 -0.68
CA HIS A 202 13.89 -12.31 0.27
C HIS A 202 14.31 -10.99 -0.41
N ARG A 203 14.82 -11.05 -1.65
CA ARG A 203 15.18 -9.84 -2.40
C ARG A 203 13.94 -9.03 -2.77
N GLY A 204 12.89 -9.70 -3.23
CA GLY A 204 11.61 -9.08 -3.58
C GLY A 204 10.97 -8.39 -2.38
N MET A 205 11.04 -9.03 -1.21
CA MET A 205 10.61 -8.46 0.06
C MET A 205 11.34 -7.17 0.41
N ALA A 206 12.67 -7.19 0.33
CA ALA A 206 13.50 -6.00 0.56
C ALA A 206 13.21 -4.88 -0.46
N LEU A 207 13.10 -5.22 -1.75
CA LEU A 207 12.82 -4.26 -2.81
C LEU A 207 11.45 -3.60 -2.62
N ASN A 208 10.42 -4.36 -2.28
CA ASN A 208 9.10 -3.82 -2.01
C ASN A 208 9.12 -2.82 -0.84
N ALA A 209 9.73 -3.20 0.29
CA ALA A 209 9.87 -2.30 1.44
C ALA A 209 10.71 -1.04 1.13
N MET A 210 11.77 -1.18 0.32
CA MET A 210 12.56 -0.03 -0.16
C MET A 210 11.75 0.91 -1.05
N TRP A 211 10.93 0.37 -1.94
CA TRP A 211 10.09 1.17 -2.84
C TRP A 211 8.99 1.91 -2.09
N GLU A 212 8.25 1.21 -1.23
CA GLU A 212 7.01 1.73 -0.64
C GLU A 212 7.16 2.43 0.72
N ASP A 213 7.94 1.88 1.66
CA ASP A 213 7.91 2.37 3.04
C ASP A 213 9.17 3.07 3.45
N CYS A 214 10.31 2.68 2.88
CA CYS A 214 11.59 3.21 3.32
C CYS A 214 11.65 4.72 3.11
N TYR A 215 11.74 5.46 4.21
CA TYR A 215 11.92 6.90 4.21
C TYR A 215 13.33 7.32 3.80
N PHE A 216 14.28 6.37 3.77
CA PHE A 216 15.72 6.61 3.58
C PHE A 216 16.29 7.62 4.60
N MET A 217 15.85 7.50 5.84
CA MET A 217 16.25 8.35 6.96
C MET A 217 16.95 7.53 8.06
N PRO A 218 17.74 8.18 8.95
CA PRO A 218 18.44 7.50 10.02
C PRO A 218 17.50 6.76 10.96
N SER A 219 17.86 5.55 11.38
CA SER A 219 17.03 4.75 12.30
C SER A 219 16.91 5.35 13.70
N GLU A 220 17.83 6.23 14.09
CA GLU A 220 17.73 6.99 15.34
C GLU A 220 16.58 8.02 15.34
N ARG A 221 16.03 8.35 14.17
CA ARG A 221 14.97 9.35 14.03
C ARG A 221 13.63 8.86 14.58
N SER A 222 13.27 7.60 14.35
CA SER A 222 12.00 7.02 14.82
C SER A 222 12.07 5.49 14.92
N GLU A 223 11.18 4.90 15.75
CA GLU A 223 11.05 3.44 15.83
C GLU A 223 10.65 2.83 14.48
N GLU A 224 9.85 3.54 13.70
CA GLU A 224 9.42 3.09 12.38
C GLU A 224 10.58 3.04 11.38
N ASP A 225 11.45 4.07 11.36
CA ASP A 225 12.67 4.04 10.54
C ASP A 225 13.62 2.90 10.97
N ALA A 226 13.73 2.64 12.27
CA ALA A 226 14.53 1.53 12.79
C ALA A 226 14.00 0.17 12.33
N ARG A 227 12.67 -0.02 12.42
CA ARG A 227 11.98 -1.24 12.01
C ARG A 227 12.11 -1.49 10.52
N ILE A 228 11.83 -0.49 9.69
CA ILE A 228 11.88 -0.62 8.22
C ILE A 228 13.32 -0.87 7.75
N ASN A 229 14.29 -0.06 8.18
CA ASN A 229 15.68 -0.22 7.76
C ASN A 229 16.23 -1.58 8.20
N GLY A 230 15.99 -1.98 9.45
CA GLY A 230 16.44 -3.27 9.98
C GLY A 230 15.83 -4.46 9.24
N TYR A 231 14.53 -4.37 8.90
CA TYR A 231 13.84 -5.38 8.10
C TYR A 231 14.50 -5.55 6.72
N ILE A 232 14.67 -4.45 5.97
CA ILE A 232 15.26 -4.46 4.63
C ILE A 232 16.68 -5.05 4.65
N ILE A 233 17.50 -4.63 5.62
CA ILE A 233 18.87 -5.12 5.79
C ILE A 233 18.87 -6.63 6.04
N SER A 234 18.02 -7.12 6.94
CA SER A 234 17.91 -8.56 7.25
C SER A 234 17.49 -9.40 6.05
N GLU A 235 16.53 -8.92 5.26
CA GLU A 235 16.07 -9.59 4.05
C GLU A 235 17.18 -9.66 2.99
N LEU A 236 17.89 -8.55 2.76
CA LEU A 236 19.01 -8.51 1.81
C LEU A 236 20.19 -9.40 2.25
N GLU A 237 20.54 -9.42 3.54
CA GLU A 237 21.58 -10.32 4.05
C GLU A 237 21.19 -11.80 3.90
N THR A 238 19.90 -12.10 4.09
CA THR A 238 19.36 -13.44 3.85
C THR A 238 19.45 -13.81 2.37
N THR A 239 19.09 -12.90 1.45
CA THR A 239 19.30 -13.08 0.00
C THR A 239 20.77 -13.39 -0.32
N ALA A 240 21.70 -12.58 0.18
CA ALA A 240 23.13 -12.76 -0.10
C ALA A 240 23.66 -14.09 0.46
N SER A 241 23.13 -14.55 1.60
CA SER A 241 23.49 -15.85 2.18
C SER A 241 22.92 -17.04 1.39
N LEU A 242 21.72 -16.91 0.82
CA LEU A 242 21.06 -17.99 0.10
C LEU A 242 21.60 -18.16 -1.32
N ASP A 243 21.81 -17.06 -2.05
CA ASP A 243 22.33 -17.07 -3.42
C ASP A 243 23.16 -15.81 -3.74
N PRO A 244 24.50 -15.87 -3.57
CA PRO A 244 25.40 -14.78 -3.94
C PRO A 244 25.48 -14.49 -5.44
N SER A 245 24.87 -15.31 -6.31
CA SER A 245 24.83 -15.07 -7.75
C SER A 245 23.66 -14.20 -8.20
N LEU A 246 22.70 -13.95 -7.30
CA LEU A 246 21.52 -13.14 -7.60
C LEU A 246 21.90 -11.63 -7.61
N PRO A 247 21.42 -10.84 -8.59
CA PRO A 247 21.66 -9.40 -8.62
C PRO A 247 21.18 -8.70 -7.35
N PHE A 248 22.03 -7.85 -6.78
CA PHE A 248 21.88 -7.29 -5.43
C PHE A 248 21.96 -5.75 -5.44
N PRO A 249 21.02 -5.03 -4.78
CA PRO A 249 20.99 -3.56 -4.73
C PRO A 249 22.04 -3.02 -3.75
N LYS A 250 23.32 -3.14 -4.13
CA LYS A 250 24.48 -2.88 -3.24
C LYS A 250 24.52 -1.45 -2.71
N LYS A 251 24.23 -0.48 -3.58
CA LYS A 251 24.30 0.95 -3.23
C LYS A 251 23.28 1.29 -2.15
N GLU A 252 22.03 0.86 -2.33
CA GLU A 252 20.94 1.08 -1.40
C GLU A 252 21.15 0.32 -0.08
N TYR A 253 21.63 -0.92 -0.15
CA TYR A 253 22.02 -1.69 1.03
C TYR A 253 23.07 -0.97 1.88
N GLU A 254 24.17 -0.51 1.28
CA GLU A 254 25.24 0.20 1.98
C GLU A 254 24.78 1.55 2.56
N GLU A 255 23.87 2.23 1.87
CA GLU A 255 23.22 3.44 2.38
C GLU A 255 22.37 3.12 3.61
N LEU A 256 21.51 2.11 3.55
CA LEU A 256 20.65 1.71 4.67
C LEU A 256 21.45 1.21 5.86
N CYS A 257 22.52 0.43 5.67
CA CYS A 257 23.41 0.04 6.78
C CYS A 257 24.00 1.25 7.50
N ARG A 258 24.36 2.30 6.75
CA ARG A 258 24.87 3.55 7.34
C ARG A 258 23.79 4.30 8.10
N LEU A 259 22.59 4.41 7.54
CA LEU A 259 21.43 5.05 8.19
C LEU A 259 20.98 4.28 9.43
N HIS A 260 21.12 2.96 9.42
CA HIS A 260 20.80 2.08 10.55
C HIS A 260 21.93 2.02 11.60
N GLY A 261 23.16 2.40 11.23
CA GLY A 261 24.33 2.36 12.12
C GLY A 261 24.97 0.98 12.26
N CYS A 262 24.80 0.08 11.28
CA CYS A 262 25.41 -1.25 11.27
C CYS A 262 26.51 -1.38 10.21
N VAL A 263 27.34 -2.42 10.35
CA VAL A 263 28.39 -2.75 9.37
C VAL A 263 27.83 -3.73 8.35
N PRO A 264 27.86 -3.40 7.04
CA PRO A 264 27.35 -4.29 6.01
C PRO A 264 28.17 -5.59 5.92
N VAL A 265 27.52 -6.69 5.55
CA VAL A 265 28.21 -7.94 5.22
C VAL A 265 29.01 -7.80 3.92
N PRO A 266 30.08 -8.59 3.70
CA PRO A 266 30.82 -8.55 2.45
C PRO A 266 29.95 -8.94 1.25
N THR A 267 29.80 -8.03 0.29
CA THR A 267 29.06 -8.23 -0.97
C THR A 267 30.00 -8.27 -2.19
N ASP A 268 31.29 -8.53 -1.97
CA ASP A 268 32.28 -8.58 -3.04
C ASP A 268 32.02 -9.77 -3.98
N GLY A 269 31.92 -9.49 -5.27
CA GLY A 269 31.65 -10.50 -6.30
C GLY A 269 30.17 -10.82 -6.53
N ILE A 270 29.26 -10.25 -5.73
CA ILE A 270 27.81 -10.33 -6.00
C ILE A 270 27.48 -9.37 -7.15
N PRO A 271 26.73 -9.80 -8.17
CA PRO A 271 26.37 -8.93 -9.30
C PRO A 271 25.47 -7.78 -8.84
N PRO A 272 25.61 -6.56 -9.41
CA PRO A 272 24.75 -5.44 -9.06
C PRO A 272 23.32 -5.64 -9.60
N TYR A 273 22.34 -5.19 -8.84
CA TYR A 273 20.97 -5.02 -9.31
C TYR A 273 20.90 -3.73 -10.15
N GLU A 274 20.61 -3.88 -11.44
CA GLU A 274 20.54 -2.77 -12.38
C GLU A 274 19.08 -2.29 -12.53
N THR A 275 18.88 -0.98 -12.36
CA THR A 275 17.59 -0.30 -12.55
C THR A 275 17.85 1.10 -13.09
N GLU A 276 16.99 1.54 -14.01
CA GLU A 276 17.04 2.91 -14.54
C GLU A 276 16.52 3.94 -13.53
N PHE A 277 15.77 3.49 -12.53
CA PHE A 277 15.12 4.32 -11.52
C PHE A 277 15.85 4.25 -10.19
N ALA A 278 15.94 5.38 -9.50
CA ALA A 278 16.38 5.43 -8.11
C ALA A 278 15.35 4.68 -7.24
N ILE A 279 15.80 3.65 -6.53
CA ILE A 279 14.93 2.81 -5.68
C ILE A 279 14.40 3.64 -4.51
N GLY A 280 13.07 3.71 -4.38
CA GLY A 280 12.38 4.36 -3.28
C GLY A 280 11.54 5.57 -3.69
N TYR A 281 10.21 5.44 -3.63
CA TYR A 281 9.31 6.56 -3.96
C TYR A 281 9.37 7.69 -2.94
N ARG A 282 9.60 7.35 -1.68
CA ARG A 282 9.68 8.31 -0.57
C ARG A 282 10.96 9.15 -0.55
N ARG A 283 11.92 8.90 -1.45
CA ARG A 283 13.10 9.76 -1.63
C ARG A 283 12.77 11.13 -2.21
N GLY A 284 11.68 11.21 -2.97
CA GLY A 284 11.23 12.42 -3.64
C GLY A 284 10.06 13.09 -2.93
N ILE A 285 9.34 13.91 -3.69
CA ILE A 285 8.04 14.43 -3.28
C ILE A 285 6.98 13.36 -3.53
N VAL A 286 6.08 13.18 -2.58
CA VAL A 286 4.91 12.31 -2.69
C VAL A 286 3.64 13.13 -2.52
N ASN A 287 2.51 12.59 -2.99
CA ASN A 287 1.22 13.25 -2.87
C ASN A 287 0.38 12.56 -1.81
N HIS A 288 -0.33 13.34 -1.01
CA HIS A 288 -1.31 12.87 -0.04
C HIS A 288 -2.69 13.36 -0.43
N LYS A 289 -3.72 12.79 0.20
CA LYS A 289 -5.11 13.14 -0.06
C LYS A 289 -5.88 13.23 1.25
N VAL A 290 -6.61 14.33 1.41
CA VAL A 290 -7.58 14.55 2.49
C VAL A 290 -8.91 14.90 1.86
N GLY A 291 -9.88 13.98 1.93
CA GLY A 291 -11.14 14.10 1.20
C GLY A 291 -10.90 14.27 -0.31
N LYS A 292 -11.27 15.42 -0.87
CA LYS A 292 -11.11 15.80 -2.28
C LYS A 292 -9.89 16.66 -2.55
N ILE A 293 -9.11 17.04 -1.55
CA ILE A 293 -7.89 17.85 -1.75
C ILE A 293 -6.67 16.93 -1.73
N ARG A 294 -5.85 17.04 -2.77
CA ARG A 294 -4.51 16.49 -2.87
C ARG A 294 -3.48 17.58 -2.60
N PHE A 295 -2.38 17.18 -2.00
CA PHE A 295 -1.25 18.06 -1.68
C PHE A 295 0.04 17.25 -1.70
N SER A 296 1.19 17.91 -1.81
CA SER A 296 2.47 17.22 -1.89
C SER A 296 3.41 17.58 -0.74
N LEU A 297 4.13 16.58 -0.23
CA LEU A 297 5.12 16.71 0.83
C LEU A 297 6.37 15.87 0.48
N PRO A 298 7.53 16.16 1.10
CA PRO A 298 8.66 15.25 1.03
C PRO A 298 8.27 13.87 1.57
N GLY A 299 8.56 12.81 0.80
CA GLY A 299 8.20 11.45 1.18
C GLY A 299 8.90 10.92 2.43
N SER A 300 9.92 11.65 2.90
CA SER A 300 10.61 11.43 4.17
C SER A 300 9.77 11.82 5.40
N TYR A 301 8.68 12.57 5.24
CA TYR A 301 7.82 12.96 6.37
C TYR A 301 7.12 11.72 6.95
N LEU A 302 7.21 11.56 8.26
CA LEU A 302 6.42 10.60 9.02
C LEU A 302 4.95 11.04 9.02
N GLU A 303 4.06 10.07 9.20
CA GLU A 303 2.62 10.25 9.21
C GLU A 303 2.07 9.71 10.53
N ASP A 304 1.19 10.47 11.17
CA ASP A 304 0.50 10.11 12.40
C ASP A 304 -0.93 10.68 12.40
N THR A 305 -1.75 10.29 13.37
CA THR A 305 -3.12 10.80 13.54
C THR A 305 -3.36 11.22 14.99
N ASP A 306 -3.76 12.47 15.18
CA ASP A 306 -4.09 13.07 16.48
C ASP A 306 -5.54 13.55 16.49
N GLU A 307 -6.39 12.92 17.32
CA GLU A 307 -7.83 13.23 17.44
C GLU A 307 -8.59 13.37 16.10
N GLY A 308 -8.22 12.56 15.10
CA GLY A 308 -8.82 12.60 13.75
C GLY A 308 -8.21 13.63 12.80
N THR A 309 -7.12 14.29 13.20
CA THR A 309 -6.29 15.17 12.37
C THR A 309 -5.07 14.39 11.88
N LEU A 310 -4.81 14.42 10.57
CA LEU A 310 -3.61 13.84 10.00
C LEU A 310 -2.43 14.76 10.27
N VAL A 311 -1.31 14.20 10.71
CA VAL A 311 -0.09 14.94 11.06
C VAL A 311 1.07 14.40 10.26
N TYR A 312 1.73 15.30 9.51
CA TYR A 312 2.94 15.00 8.75
C TYR A 312 4.12 15.78 9.31
N TYR A 313 5.23 15.13 9.62
CA TYR A 313 6.38 15.78 10.25
C TYR A 313 7.72 15.17 9.86
N ASP A 314 8.79 15.95 9.86
CA ASP A 314 10.12 15.49 9.46
C ASP A 314 10.93 14.81 10.59
N ALA A 315 10.47 14.95 11.84
CA ALA A 315 11.13 14.49 13.07
C ALA A 315 12.58 15.00 13.22
N ALA A 316 12.89 16.18 12.67
CA ALA A 316 14.19 16.79 12.85
C ALA A 316 14.35 17.28 14.29
N ALA A 317 15.50 17.01 14.94
CA ALA A 317 15.77 17.49 16.30
C ALA A 317 15.88 19.01 16.35
N ASP A 318 16.53 19.59 15.34
CA ASP A 318 16.61 21.02 15.08
C ASP A 318 15.96 21.32 13.74
N ASN A 319 15.31 22.47 13.62
CA ASN A 319 14.63 22.88 12.40
C ASN A 319 13.51 21.94 11.92
N TRP A 320 12.67 21.50 12.86
CA TRP A 320 11.51 20.67 12.57
C TRP A 320 10.42 21.42 11.81
N HIS A 321 9.64 20.65 11.05
CA HIS A 321 8.47 21.10 10.31
C HIS A 321 7.31 20.13 10.52
N THR A 322 6.11 20.69 10.65
CA THR A 322 4.87 19.92 10.82
C THR A 322 3.77 20.51 9.96
N VAL A 323 3.02 19.63 9.29
CA VAL A 323 1.78 19.94 8.57
C VAL A 323 0.66 19.11 9.17
N ARG A 324 -0.32 19.76 9.79
CA ARG A 324 -1.55 19.12 10.26
C ARG A 324 -2.67 19.39 9.28
N CYS A 325 -3.52 18.41 8.99
CA CYS A 325 -4.67 18.64 8.12
C CYS A 325 -5.95 17.91 8.57
N THR A 326 -7.06 18.63 8.47
CA THR A 326 -8.40 18.12 8.79
C THR A 326 -9.38 18.51 7.71
N GLY A 327 -10.03 17.52 7.09
CA GLY A 327 -11.03 17.71 6.05
C GLY A 327 -12.45 17.62 6.62
N TYR A 328 -13.30 18.57 6.24
CA TYR A 328 -14.70 18.63 6.63
C TYR A 328 -15.59 18.62 5.38
N SER A 329 -16.45 17.62 5.26
CA SER A 329 -17.48 17.58 4.21
C SER A 329 -18.56 18.60 4.51
N THR A 330 -19.02 19.33 3.49
CA THR A 330 -20.07 20.34 3.62
C THR A 330 -21.26 20.04 2.72
N ASP A 331 -22.48 20.27 3.24
CA ASP A 331 -23.71 20.24 2.45
C ASP A 331 -23.84 21.58 1.69
N GLY A 332 -23.40 21.60 0.44
CA GLY A 332 -23.41 22.79 -0.42
C GLY A 332 -22.06 23.49 -0.52
N GLU A 333 -22.07 24.69 -1.13
CA GLU A 333 -20.87 25.49 -1.34
C GLU A 333 -20.26 25.92 -0.01
N PRO A 334 -19.02 25.49 0.32
CA PRO A 334 -18.39 25.87 1.56
C PRO A 334 -17.99 27.35 1.51
N ASP A 335 -18.00 28.00 2.67
CA ASP A 335 -17.51 29.38 2.84
C ASP A 335 -16.37 29.41 3.86
N PHE A 336 -15.56 30.46 3.80
CA PHE A 336 -14.50 30.66 4.77
C PHE A 336 -15.09 30.99 6.14
N LEU A 337 -14.48 30.42 7.18
CA LEU A 337 -14.76 30.82 8.55
C LEU A 337 -14.29 32.26 8.79
N ASP A 338 -15.02 33.00 9.64
CA ASP A 338 -14.58 34.30 10.12
C ASP A 338 -13.45 34.08 11.14
N VAL A 339 -12.24 34.48 10.74
CA VAL A 339 -10.98 34.36 11.50
C VAL A 339 -10.54 35.79 11.84
N GLU A 340 -10.22 36.06 13.12
CA GLU A 340 -9.85 37.42 13.58
C GLU A 340 -8.39 37.77 13.26
N GLU A 341 -7.58 36.75 12.99
CA GLU A 341 -6.15 36.80 12.74
C GLU A 341 -5.78 37.46 11.40
N GLU A 342 -4.53 37.89 11.28
CA GLU A 342 -4.05 38.63 10.11
C GLU A 342 -4.00 37.71 8.88
N MET A 343 -4.87 37.97 7.90
CA MET A 343 -4.83 37.31 6.60
C MET A 343 -3.59 37.76 5.82
N ILE A 344 -2.70 36.82 5.53
CA ILE A 344 -1.49 37.01 4.73
C ILE A 344 -1.86 37.13 3.25
N GLU A 345 -2.66 36.18 2.75
CA GLU A 345 -3.07 36.14 1.35
C GLU A 345 -4.33 35.30 1.10
N GLU A 346 -4.97 35.56 -0.06
CA GLU A 346 -6.01 34.71 -0.65
C GLU A 346 -5.56 34.38 -2.09
N ARG A 347 -5.59 33.08 -2.46
CA ARG A 347 -5.25 32.62 -3.82
C ARG A 347 -6.15 31.48 -4.27
N GLU A 348 -6.18 31.27 -5.58
CA GLU A 348 -6.81 30.12 -6.22
C GLU A 348 -5.79 29.00 -6.46
N PHE A 349 -6.25 27.76 -6.39
CA PHE A 349 -5.52 26.56 -6.81
C PHE A 349 -6.40 25.75 -7.77
N ASP A 350 -5.87 24.69 -8.38
CA ASP A 350 -6.66 23.92 -9.35
C ASP A 350 -7.89 23.28 -8.67
N GLY A 351 -9.09 23.74 -9.05
CA GLY A 351 -10.36 23.28 -8.50
C GLY A 351 -10.74 23.85 -7.12
N GLY A 352 -10.07 24.89 -6.63
CA GLY A 352 -10.39 25.49 -5.33
C GLY A 352 -9.72 26.85 -5.05
N LYS A 353 -9.86 27.32 -3.81
CA LYS A 353 -9.22 28.54 -3.31
C LYS A 353 -8.84 28.41 -1.85
N TYR A 354 -7.84 29.16 -1.40
CA TYR A 354 -7.42 29.17 -0.01
C TYR A 354 -7.20 30.58 0.53
N ARG A 355 -7.30 30.72 1.85
CA ARG A 355 -6.83 31.87 2.63
C ARG A 355 -5.77 31.42 3.62
N LEU A 356 -4.67 32.17 3.69
CA LEU A 356 -3.58 31.94 4.62
C LEU A 356 -3.60 33.02 5.70
N TYR A 357 -3.49 32.61 6.96
CA TYR A 357 -3.51 33.48 8.14
C TYR A 357 -2.24 33.30 8.96
N ASP A 358 -1.73 34.39 9.53
CA ASP A 358 -0.68 34.39 10.55
C ASP A 358 -1.32 34.20 11.93
N MET A 359 -1.14 33.02 12.53
CA MET A 359 -1.67 32.71 13.86
C MET A 359 -0.73 33.18 14.98
N GLY A 360 0.38 33.81 14.64
CA GLY A 360 1.39 34.26 15.60
C GLY A 360 2.26 33.11 16.10
N ILE A 361 2.43 33.06 17.41
CA ILE A 361 3.33 32.12 18.09
C ILE A 361 2.51 31.24 19.03
N ASP A 362 2.68 29.94 18.91
CA ASP A 362 2.07 28.93 19.76
C ASP A 362 3.14 28.24 20.62
N GLN A 363 2.71 27.51 21.65
CA GLN A 363 3.59 26.80 22.57
C GLN A 363 2.84 25.63 23.21
N ASP A 364 3.34 24.40 23.01
CA ASP A 364 2.66 23.18 23.47
C ASP A 364 2.68 23.06 25.01
N SER A 365 3.73 23.55 25.67
CA SER A 365 3.83 23.63 27.14
C SER A 365 4.79 24.72 27.60
N GLU A 366 4.71 25.16 28.87
CA GLU A 366 5.58 26.21 29.43
C GLU A 366 7.09 25.90 29.30
N ASP A 367 7.45 24.62 29.19
CA ASP A 367 8.83 24.14 29.11
C ASP A 367 9.34 23.98 27.67
N GLU A 368 8.48 24.11 26.66
CA GLU A 368 8.83 23.95 25.24
C GLU A 368 9.11 25.29 24.55
N GLU A 369 9.93 25.26 23.49
CA GLU A 369 10.22 26.49 22.75
C GLU A 369 9.00 26.93 21.94
N PRO A 370 8.60 28.21 22.04
CA PRO A 370 7.47 28.72 21.29
C PRO A 370 7.78 28.77 19.79
N TYR A 371 6.79 28.45 18.95
CA TYR A 371 6.97 28.30 17.51
C TYR A 371 5.92 29.07 16.70
N PRO A 372 6.28 29.60 15.52
CA PRO A 372 5.32 30.28 14.64
C PRO A 372 4.36 29.31 13.96
N VAL A 373 3.13 29.79 13.71
CA VAL A 373 2.05 28.99 13.13
C VAL A 373 1.34 29.75 12.02
N TYR A 374 1.17 29.11 10.86
CA TYR A 374 0.29 29.57 9.80
C TYR A 374 -0.91 28.64 9.65
N SER A 375 -2.09 29.22 9.48
CA SER A 375 -3.32 28.49 9.21
C SER A 375 -3.76 28.74 7.76
N CYS A 376 -3.87 27.68 6.98
CA CYS A 376 -4.40 27.71 5.62
C CYS A 376 -5.78 27.07 5.58
N HIS A 377 -6.78 27.88 5.26
CA HIS A 377 -8.15 27.45 5.09
C HIS A 377 -8.36 27.23 3.59
N ALA A 378 -8.60 25.99 3.16
CA ALA A 378 -8.77 25.63 1.75
C ALA A 378 -10.22 25.18 1.46
N LEU A 379 -10.75 25.62 0.33
CA LEU A 379 -12.11 25.33 -0.13
C LEU A 379 -12.10 24.67 -1.50
N CYS A 380 -12.86 23.59 -1.64
CA CYS A 380 -13.24 23.00 -2.92
C CYS A 380 -14.71 22.53 -2.86
N PRO A 381 -15.36 22.13 -3.97
CA PRO A 381 -16.77 21.77 -3.96
C PRO A 381 -17.13 20.71 -2.90
N ASN A 382 -18.05 21.08 -2.00
CA ASN A 382 -18.55 20.29 -0.86
C ASN A 382 -17.49 19.93 0.20
N GLN A 383 -16.37 20.67 0.28
CA GLN A 383 -15.35 20.42 1.30
C GLN A 383 -14.63 21.70 1.73
N TYR A 384 -14.49 21.85 3.05
CA TYR A 384 -13.58 22.77 3.71
C TYR A 384 -12.41 21.95 4.29
N THR A 385 -11.18 22.46 4.21
CA THR A 385 -10.01 21.79 4.78
C THR A 385 -9.14 22.79 5.50
N LEU A 386 -8.79 22.46 6.74
CA LEU A 386 -7.86 23.24 7.55
C LEU A 386 -6.49 22.59 7.46
N PHE A 387 -5.49 23.38 7.06
CA PHE A 387 -4.08 23.03 7.15
C PHE A 387 -3.39 23.92 8.17
N THR A 388 -2.72 23.33 9.15
CA THR A 388 -1.87 24.06 10.10
C THR A 388 -0.42 23.75 9.82
N LEU A 389 0.34 24.79 9.48
CA LEU A 389 1.75 24.72 9.15
C LEU A 389 2.55 25.26 10.34
N CYS A 390 3.46 24.45 10.86
CA CYS A 390 4.34 24.82 11.97
C CYS A 390 5.80 24.55 11.58
N ALA A 391 6.70 25.38 12.06
CA ALA A 391 8.14 25.13 11.97
C ALA A 391 8.85 25.78 13.16
N SER A 392 10.06 25.33 13.46
CA SER A 392 10.85 25.88 14.59
C SER A 392 11.13 27.39 14.50
N ARG A 393 11.14 27.97 13.29
CA ARG A 393 11.46 29.38 13.03
C ARG A 393 10.58 29.96 11.94
N LEU A 394 10.39 31.28 11.98
CA LEU A 394 9.51 31.99 11.06
C LEU A 394 10.01 31.94 9.61
N GLU A 395 11.33 31.95 9.40
CA GLU A 395 11.91 31.84 8.06
C GLU A 395 11.62 30.47 7.42
N ASP A 396 11.74 29.41 8.22
CA ASP A 396 11.46 28.03 7.81
C ASP A 396 9.96 27.81 7.58
N LEU A 397 9.08 28.39 8.41
CA LEU A 397 7.63 28.37 8.19
C LEU A 397 7.22 29.08 6.89
N LYS A 398 7.83 30.24 6.60
CA LYS A 398 7.61 30.97 5.35
C LYS A 398 8.06 30.16 4.14
N LYS A 399 9.16 29.42 4.27
CA LYS A 399 9.65 28.53 3.22
C LYS A 399 8.68 27.35 3.02
N LEU A 400 8.33 26.66 4.10
CA LEU A 400 7.38 25.52 4.08
C LEU A 400 6.06 25.92 3.42
N SER A 401 5.43 27.02 3.86
CA SER A 401 4.19 27.51 3.26
C SER A 401 4.33 27.84 1.77
N SER A 402 5.45 28.48 1.38
CA SER A 402 5.71 28.82 -0.03
C SER A 402 5.92 27.62 -0.95
N GLU A 403 6.39 26.50 -0.41
CA GLU A 403 6.60 25.24 -1.14
C GLU A 403 5.34 24.36 -1.12
N PHE A 404 4.61 24.35 -0.01
CA PHE A 404 3.42 23.51 0.21
C PHE A 404 2.17 24.03 -0.52
N LEU A 405 1.81 25.31 -0.35
CA LEU A 405 0.54 25.85 -0.84
C LEU A 405 0.37 25.74 -2.36
N PRO A 406 1.42 25.91 -3.20
CA PRO A 406 1.30 25.70 -4.64
C PRO A 406 1.00 24.25 -5.07
N THR A 407 1.11 23.28 -4.17
CA THR A 407 0.85 21.86 -4.46
C THR A 407 -0.62 21.46 -4.29
N LEU A 408 -1.45 22.33 -3.71
CA LEU A 408 -2.87 22.06 -3.49
C LEU A 408 -3.59 21.86 -4.83
N VAL A 409 -4.31 20.76 -4.95
CA VAL A 409 -5.15 20.43 -6.11
C VAL A 409 -6.42 19.78 -5.60
N ALA A 410 -7.59 20.27 -6.02
CA ALA A 410 -8.84 19.58 -5.79
C ALA A 410 -9.05 18.52 -6.86
N ASP A 411 -9.57 17.36 -6.45
CA ASP A 411 -10.06 16.35 -7.37
C ASP A 411 -11.21 16.96 -8.20
N GLN A 412 -11.05 16.89 -9.53
CA GLN A 412 -12.09 17.31 -10.44
C GLN A 412 -13.32 16.41 -10.24
N PRO A 413 -14.54 16.98 -10.18
CA PRO A 413 -15.75 16.17 -10.12
C PRO A 413 -15.82 15.29 -11.36
N ILE A 414 -15.88 13.97 -11.16
CA ILE A 414 -16.23 13.04 -12.22
C ILE A 414 -17.71 13.32 -12.57
N GLU A 415 -17.99 13.85 -13.76
CA GLU A 415 -19.37 14.00 -14.25
C GLU A 415 -20.13 12.66 -14.20
N PRO A 416 -21.42 12.70 -13.88
CA PRO A 416 -21.96 12.66 -12.52
C PRO A 416 -21.87 11.26 -11.86
N GLU A 417 -21.77 11.27 -10.52
CA GLU A 417 -22.24 10.26 -9.56
C GLU A 417 -22.51 8.85 -10.13
N LYS A 418 -21.45 8.06 -10.30
CA LYS A 418 -21.55 6.61 -10.11
C LYS A 418 -20.80 6.25 -8.84
N LYS A 419 -21.59 6.12 -7.78
CA LYS A 419 -21.32 5.42 -6.50
C LYS A 419 -19.88 5.58 -5.99
N GLN A 420 -19.64 6.62 -5.19
CA GLN A 420 -18.70 6.46 -4.06
C GLN A 420 -19.31 5.39 -3.15
N ILE A 421 -18.74 4.19 -3.17
CA ILE A 421 -19.13 3.11 -2.27
C ILE A 421 -18.45 3.38 -0.93
N ILE A 422 -19.27 3.67 0.08
CA ILE A 422 -18.85 3.55 1.48
C ILE A 422 -18.91 2.05 1.78
N TYR A 423 -17.74 1.43 1.97
CA TYR A 423 -17.64 0.03 2.34
C TYR A 423 -18.19 -0.17 3.75
N THR A 424 -19.34 -0.82 3.86
CA THR A 424 -19.81 -1.47 5.08
C THR A 424 -19.95 -2.95 4.74
N GLY A 425 -19.20 -3.80 5.45
CA GLY A 425 -18.81 -5.15 5.04
C GLY A 425 -19.91 -6.22 4.92
N GLU A 426 -21.17 -5.87 4.65
CA GLU A 426 -22.27 -6.83 4.72
C GLU A 426 -22.80 -7.35 3.37
N ASN A 427 -22.41 -6.82 2.19
CA ASN A 427 -22.93 -7.32 0.89
C ASN A 427 -21.88 -7.35 -0.23
N MET A 428 -20.75 -8.02 0.01
CA MET A 428 -19.59 -8.01 -0.88
C MET A 428 -19.78 -8.77 -2.21
N ASN A 429 -20.62 -9.81 -2.28
CA ASN A 429 -20.63 -10.73 -3.43
C ASN A 429 -21.69 -10.42 -4.50
N ASP A 430 -22.89 -9.99 -4.12
CA ASP A 430 -23.98 -9.81 -5.10
C ASP A 430 -23.84 -8.49 -5.89
N GLU A 431 -23.38 -7.41 -5.25
CA GLU A 431 -23.19 -6.12 -5.93
C GLU A 431 -21.92 -6.07 -6.80
N LEU A 432 -20.87 -6.81 -6.41
CA LEU A 432 -19.62 -6.94 -7.19
C LEU A 432 -19.87 -7.73 -8.49
N MET A 433 -20.67 -8.80 -8.43
CA MET A 433 -21.04 -9.58 -9.62
C MET A 433 -21.97 -8.83 -10.56
N GLU A 434 -22.89 -8.02 -10.03
CA GLU A 434 -23.74 -7.12 -10.85
C GLU A 434 -22.91 -6.01 -11.51
N GLN A 435 -21.89 -5.48 -10.82
CA GLN A 435 -20.94 -4.50 -11.37
C GLN A 435 -20.01 -5.09 -12.42
N ILE A 436 -19.50 -6.31 -12.24
CA ILE A 436 -18.67 -7.01 -13.24
C ILE A 436 -19.46 -7.20 -14.55
N ASP A 437 -20.75 -7.55 -14.46
CA ASP A 437 -21.63 -7.68 -15.61
C ASP A 437 -21.99 -6.33 -16.28
N GLU A 438 -22.04 -5.23 -15.52
CA GLU A 438 -22.16 -3.87 -16.08
C GLU A 438 -20.86 -3.36 -16.72
N TRP A 439 -19.70 -3.67 -16.14
CA TRP A 439 -18.38 -3.32 -16.67
C TRP A 439 -18.08 -4.04 -17.99
N HIS A 440 -18.52 -5.30 -18.11
CA HIS A 440 -18.46 -6.05 -19.38
C HIS A 440 -19.32 -5.43 -20.49
N LYS A 441 -20.45 -4.78 -20.15
CA LYS A 441 -21.33 -4.11 -21.14
C LYS A 441 -20.88 -2.69 -21.51
N ALA A 442 -20.03 -2.04 -20.71
CA ALA A 442 -19.66 -0.64 -20.86
C ALA A 442 -18.23 -0.39 -21.40
N GLU A 443 -17.46 -1.43 -21.77
CA GLU A 443 -16.04 -1.34 -22.21
C GLU A 443 -15.10 -0.58 -21.23
N LYS A 444 -15.46 -0.45 -19.95
CA LYS A 444 -14.71 0.30 -18.93
C LYS A 444 -13.70 -0.58 -18.18
N HIS A 445 -12.55 -0.83 -18.81
CA HIS A 445 -11.49 -1.70 -18.29
C HIS A 445 -10.56 -1.05 -17.24
N GLN A 446 -10.69 0.25 -16.96
CA GLN A 446 -9.84 0.94 -15.98
C GLN A 446 -10.20 0.57 -14.53
N GLU A 447 -11.48 0.33 -14.26
CA GLU A 447 -11.96 -0.01 -12.91
C GLU A 447 -11.67 -1.48 -12.53
N ILE A 448 -11.25 -2.33 -13.49
CA ILE A 448 -10.76 -3.71 -13.27
C ILE A 448 -9.31 -3.74 -12.77
N ILE A 449 -8.57 -2.63 -12.93
CA ILE A 449 -7.20 -2.47 -12.43
C ILE A 449 -7.21 -2.01 -10.96
N ASP A 450 -8.24 -1.27 -10.56
CA ASP A 450 -8.38 -0.67 -9.24
C ASP A 450 -9.09 -1.59 -8.22
N ALA A 451 -9.61 -2.74 -8.67
CA ALA A 451 -10.16 -3.83 -7.86
C ALA A 451 -9.29 -5.08 -7.99
#